data_AF-A0A1I6N041-F1
#
_entry.id   AF-A0A1I6N041-F1
#
_cell.length_a   1.000
_cell.length_b   1.000
_cell.length_c   1.000
_cell.angle_alpha   90.00
_cell.angle_beta   90.00
_cell.angle_gamma   90.00
#
_symmetry.space_group_name_H-M   'P 1'
#
loop_
_entity.id
_entity.type
_entity.pdbx_description
1 polymer ?
#
loop_
_entity_poly.entity_id
_entity_poly.type
_entity_poly.pdbx_seq_one_letter_code
_entity_poly.pdbx_strand_id
1 'polypeptide(L)'
;MKKMRIHPTAFVATAMLMSACAAVPVAETEGPVPDVVLSMAGPGQDLSTVILREEDNCYWYEHTSPVETTILPLRDASGRPICASV
;
A
#
# COMPACT_ATOMS: atom_id res chain seq x y z
N MET A 1 41.58 -29.13 26.39
CA MET A 1 42.05 -27.79 26.80
C MET A 1 42.86 -27.17 25.65
N LYS A 2 42.25 -26.37 24.78
CA LYS A 2 42.92 -25.68 23.65
C LYS A 2 42.64 -24.18 23.79
N LYS A 3 43.65 -23.39 24.17
CA LYS A 3 43.52 -21.95 24.42
C LYS A 3 43.39 -21.20 23.09
N MET A 4 42.20 -20.70 22.78
CA MET A 4 41.93 -19.82 21.63
C MET A 4 42.51 -18.42 21.93
N ARG A 5 43.52 -17.99 21.17
CA ARG A 5 44.08 -16.62 21.25
C ARG A 5 43.38 -15.73 20.22
N ILE A 6 42.46 -14.91 20.69
CA ILE A 6 41.71 -13.93 19.89
C ILE A 6 42.59 -12.68 19.77
N HIS A 7 42.92 -12.27 18.55
CA HIS A 7 43.80 -11.14 18.26
C HIS A 7 43.03 -9.80 18.28
N PRO A 8 43.61 -8.72 18.83
CA PRO A 8 42.94 -7.45 19.04
C PRO A 8 43.03 -6.57 17.79
N THR A 9 42.20 -6.84 16.78
CA THR A 9 41.98 -5.89 15.67
C THR A 9 40.54 -5.43 15.70
N ALA A 10 40.24 -4.64 16.73
CA ALA A 10 38.99 -3.90 16.87
C ALA A 10 39.32 -2.41 16.86
N PHE A 11 39.18 -1.74 15.71
CA PHE A 11 38.99 -0.29 15.68
C PHE A 11 38.22 0.15 14.41
N VAL A 12 36.90 0.12 14.56
CA VAL A 12 35.90 1.10 14.10
C VAL A 12 36.22 1.89 12.82
N ALA A 13 35.45 1.63 11.75
CA ALA A 13 35.14 2.63 10.73
C ALA A 13 33.64 2.53 10.37
N THR A 14 32.89 3.35 11.10
CA THR A 14 31.51 3.83 10.92
C THR A 14 30.82 3.48 9.60
N ALA A 15 29.82 2.60 9.69
CA ALA A 15 28.80 2.42 8.66
C ALA A 15 27.82 3.61 8.68
N MET A 16 27.88 4.51 7.70
CA MET A 16 26.78 5.41 7.38
C MET A 16 25.86 4.71 6.39
N LEU A 17 24.79 4.10 6.90
CA LEU A 17 23.66 3.66 6.07
C LEU A 17 22.61 4.78 6.12
N MET A 18 22.59 5.62 5.09
CA MET A 18 21.46 6.52 4.86
C MET A 18 20.31 5.70 4.29
N SER A 19 19.28 5.46 5.10
CA SER A 19 18.01 4.90 4.65
C SER A 19 17.14 6.05 4.15
N ALA A 20 16.98 6.18 2.84
CA ALA A 20 16.01 7.08 2.23
C ALA A 20 14.68 6.35 2.13
N CYS A 21 13.65 6.84 2.83
CA CYS A 21 12.27 6.40 2.61
C CYS A 21 11.78 7.08 1.33
N ALA A 22 11.74 6.35 0.22
CA ALA A 22 11.17 6.86 -1.02
C ALA A 22 9.64 6.84 -0.93
N ALA A 23 8.99 7.98 -1.18
CA ALA A 23 7.55 8.03 -1.37
C ALA A 23 7.20 7.25 -2.65
N VAL A 24 6.23 6.36 -2.55
CA VAL A 24 5.74 5.58 -3.70
C VAL A 24 4.79 6.49 -4.48
N PRO A 25 5.04 6.74 -5.77
CA PRO A 25 4.08 7.48 -6.60
C PRO A 25 2.84 6.59 -6.80
N VAL A 26 1.67 7.09 -6.38
CA VAL A 26 0.40 6.42 -6.67
C VAL A 26 0.14 6.56 -8.16
N ALA A 27 0.30 5.46 -8.91
CA ALA A 27 -0.13 5.37 -10.29
C ALA A 27 -1.65 5.17 -10.32
N GLU A 28 -2.39 6.21 -10.70
CA GLU A 28 -3.83 6.14 -10.94
C GLU A 28 -4.05 5.60 -12.36
N THR A 29 -4.60 4.38 -12.49
CA THR A 29 -4.95 3.87 -13.81
C THR A 29 -6.20 4.59 -14.30
N GLU A 30 -6.02 5.58 -15.18
CA GLU A 30 -7.11 6.37 -15.78
C GLU A 30 -7.90 5.51 -16.79
N GLY A 31 -8.87 4.76 -16.30
CA GLY A 31 -9.87 4.04 -17.11
C GLY A 31 -11.21 4.02 -16.40
N PRO A 32 -12.34 4.02 -17.12
CA PRO A 32 -13.66 3.96 -16.48
C PRO A 32 -13.78 2.68 -15.65
N VAL A 33 -14.16 2.84 -14.39
CA VAL A 33 -14.40 1.71 -13.48
C VAL A 33 -15.58 0.88 -14.01
N PRO A 34 -15.43 -0.44 -14.16
CA PRO A 34 -16.51 -1.28 -14.65
C PRO A 34 -17.76 -1.24 -13.75
N ASP A 35 -18.96 -1.16 -14.33
CA ASP A 35 -20.23 -1.12 -13.59
C ASP A 35 -20.41 -2.30 -12.62
N VAL A 36 -19.85 -3.47 -12.99
CA VAL A 36 -19.87 -4.66 -12.12
C VAL A 36 -19.12 -4.42 -10.81
N VAL A 37 -18.03 -3.65 -10.82
CA VAL A 37 -17.26 -3.30 -9.62
C VAL A 37 -18.08 -2.42 -8.70
N LEU A 38 -18.73 -1.39 -9.26
CA LEU A 38 -19.61 -0.48 -8.52
C LEU A 38 -20.80 -1.24 -7.90
N SER A 39 -21.34 -2.21 -8.62
CA SER A 39 -22.48 -3.03 -8.17
C SER A 39 -22.11 -4.03 -7.06
N MET A 40 -20.83 -4.40 -6.94
CA MET A 40 -20.33 -5.30 -5.90
C MET A 40 -19.99 -4.56 -4.59
N ALA A 41 -19.84 -3.24 -4.63
CA ALA A 41 -19.43 -2.45 -3.48
C ALA A 41 -20.42 -2.58 -2.32
N GLY A 42 -19.88 -2.80 -1.12
CA GLY A 42 -20.63 -2.75 0.13
C GLY A 42 -21.13 -1.34 0.45
N PRO A 43 -22.09 -1.21 1.39
CA PRO A 43 -22.69 0.07 1.74
C PRO A 43 -21.70 1.03 2.41
N GLY A 44 -21.97 2.34 2.29
CA GLY A 44 -21.23 3.38 3.04
C GLY A 44 -19.89 3.79 2.44
N GLN A 45 -19.61 3.41 1.19
CA GLN A 45 -18.41 3.80 0.45
C GLN A 45 -18.80 4.81 -0.64
N ASP A 46 -17.95 5.80 -0.88
CA ASP A 46 -18.17 6.78 -1.93
C ASP A 46 -17.76 6.18 -3.29
N LEU A 47 -18.69 6.11 -4.22
CA LEU A 47 -18.46 5.54 -5.56
C LEU A 47 -18.23 6.61 -6.62
N SER A 48 -18.20 7.89 -6.24
CA SER A 48 -17.93 9.00 -7.17
C SER A 48 -16.48 9.05 -7.62
N THR A 49 -15.55 8.61 -6.75
CA THR A 49 -14.12 8.54 -7.02
C THR A 49 -13.61 7.15 -6.67
N VAL A 50 -13.50 6.29 -7.69
CA VAL A 50 -12.95 4.94 -7.56
C VAL A 50 -11.81 4.79 -8.56
N ILE A 51 -10.68 4.27 -8.09
CA ILE A 51 -9.47 4.06 -8.88
C ILE A 51 -9.01 2.61 -8.74
N LEU A 52 -8.42 2.06 -9.80
CA LEU A 52 -7.62 0.85 -9.71
C LEU A 52 -6.20 1.24 -9.33
N ARG A 53 -5.64 0.59 -8.32
CA ARG A 53 -4.25 0.80 -7.91
C ARG A 53 -3.37 -0.31 -8.45
N GLU A 54 -2.32 0.05 -9.19
CA GLU A 54 -1.42 -0.92 -9.82
C GLU A 54 -0.61 -1.76 -8.81
N GLU A 55 -0.37 -1.23 -7.62
CA GLU A 55 0.45 -1.85 -6.57
C GLU A 55 -0.15 -3.15 -6.04
N ASP A 56 -1.48 -3.23 -5.93
CA ASP A 56 -2.21 -4.40 -5.42
C ASP A 56 -3.26 -4.94 -6.39
N ASN A 57 -3.42 -4.28 -7.55
CA ASN A 57 -4.44 -4.56 -8.55
C ASN A 57 -5.87 -4.58 -7.98
N CYS A 58 -6.11 -3.79 -6.93
CA CYS A 58 -7.41 -3.66 -6.28
C CYS A 58 -8.02 -2.27 -6.48
N TYR A 59 -9.34 -2.20 -6.34
CA TYR A 59 -10.07 -0.95 -6.42
C TYR A 59 -10.04 -0.24 -5.07
N TRP A 60 -9.84 1.07 -5.11
CA TRP A 60 -9.81 1.95 -3.97
C TRP A 60 -10.74 3.12 -4.20
N TYR A 61 -11.26 3.71 -3.12
CA TYR A 61 -12.13 4.87 -3.17
C TYR A 61 -11.63 5.99 -2.28
N GLU A 62 -12.04 7.21 -2.58
CA GLU A 62 -11.76 8.35 -1.71
C GLU A 62 -12.73 8.38 -0.51
N HIS A 63 -12.17 8.33 0.69
CA HIS A 63 -12.92 8.56 1.92
C HIS A 63 -12.58 9.94 2.47
N THR A 64 -13.56 10.85 2.40
CA THR A 64 -13.45 12.19 2.97
C THR A 64 -14.18 12.28 4.31
N SER A 65 -13.46 12.70 5.34
CA SER A 65 -13.95 12.92 6.70
C SER A 65 -13.55 14.32 7.19
N PRO A 66 -14.10 14.81 8.31
CA PRO A 66 -13.71 16.11 8.87
C PRO A 66 -12.23 16.22 9.24
N VAL A 67 -11.56 15.09 9.45
CA VAL A 67 -10.17 15.06 9.92
C VAL A 67 -9.20 14.88 8.76
N GLU A 68 -9.52 13.97 7.83
CA GLU A 68 -8.66 13.62 6.71
C GLU A 68 -9.46 13.19 5.47
N THR A 69 -8.81 13.35 4.31
CA THR A 69 -9.15 12.68 3.06
C THR A 69 -8.13 11.58 2.82
N THR A 70 -8.59 10.36 2.63
CA THR A 70 -7.71 9.18 2.48
C THR A 70 -8.28 8.22 1.45
N ILE A 71 -7.40 7.59 0.69
CA ILE A 71 -7.77 6.53 -0.25
C ILE A 71 -7.83 5.20 0.52
N LEU A 72 -9.00 4.55 0.53
CA LEU A 72 -9.25 3.29 1.23
C LEU A 72 -9.62 2.15 0.25
N PRO A 73 -9.36 0.88 0.59
CA PRO A 73 -9.74 -0.24 -0.28
C PRO A 73 -11.26 -0.30 -0.44
N LEU A 74 -11.73 -0.42 -1.68
CA LEU A 74 -13.13 -0.68 -1.99
C LEU A 74 -13.45 -2.13 -1.62
N ARG A 75 -14.49 -2.33 -0.80
CA ARG A 75 -14.84 -3.63 -0.23
C ARG A 75 -16.23 -4.09 -0.65
N ASP A 76 -16.40 -5.40 -0.77
CA ASP A 76 -17.72 -6.03 -0.94
C ASP A 76 -18.53 -6.00 0.37
N ALA A 77 -19.79 -6.44 0.31
CA ALA A 77 -20.65 -6.52 1.49
C ALA A 77 -20.13 -7.48 2.59
N SER A 78 -19.17 -8.36 2.27
CA SER A 78 -18.48 -9.24 3.23
C SER A 78 -17.19 -8.61 3.77
N GLY A 79 -16.87 -7.38 3.38
CA GLY A 79 -15.67 -6.66 3.79
C GLY A 79 -14.40 -7.08 3.06
N ARG A 80 -14.47 -7.86 1.99
CA ARG A 80 -13.29 -8.28 1.20
C ARG A 80 -12.95 -7.23 0.15
N PRO A 81 -11.66 -6.96 -0.14
CA PRO A 81 -11.28 -6.03 -1.19
C PRO A 81 -11.78 -6.54 -2.55
N ILE A 82 -12.23 -5.61 -3.39
CA ILE A 82 -12.62 -5.89 -4.78
C ILE A 82 -11.40 -5.65 -5.66
N CYS A 83 -10.98 -6.65 -6.42
CA CYS A 83 -9.75 -6.58 -7.22
C CYS A 83 -10.00 -6.97 -8.67
N ALA A 84 -9.19 -6.42 -9.57
CA ALA A 84 -9.20 -6.82 -10.97
C ALA A 84 -8.67 -8.25 -11.07
N SER A 85 -9.31 -9.06 -11.93
CA SER A 85 -8.79 -10.38 -12.26
C SER A 85 -7.50 -10.19 -13.06
N VAL A 86 -6.37 -10.67 -12.54
CA VAL A 86 -5.08 -10.70 -13.23
C VAL A 86 -5.11 -11.57 -14.48
#